data_AF-A0A923IPF2-F1
#
_entry.id   AF-A0A923IPF2-F1
#
_cell.length_a   1.000
_cell.length_b   1.000
_cell.length_c   1.000
_cell.angle_alpha   90.00
_cell.angle_beta   90.00
_cell.angle_gamma   90.00
#
_symmetry.space_group_name_H-M   'P 1'
#
loop_
_entity.id
_entity.type
_entity.pdbx_description
1 polymer ?
#
loop_
_entity_poly.entity_id
_entity_poly.type
_entity_poly.pdbx_seq_one_letter_code
_entity_poly.pdbx_strand_id
1 'polypeptide(L)'
;MPKSVESDPRGPQLLRNLTTHIRLLRQESEIGIPVAGMTLELAEALRSAYSAGQVVRSLEKAERKLAAEERGLQMADRQIGVPRGVRVSRLLLLANEGSERFYRQIEALLRRHGPRVLAVRLEIDEHGLGELLFGPGRVAR
;
A
#
# COMPACT_ATOMS: atom_id res chain seq x y z
N MET A 1 10.22 0.97 9.20
CA MET A 1 10.15 0.98 7.72
C MET A 1 11.02 -0.15 7.16
N PRO A 2 11.07 -0.41 5.84
CA PRO A 2 12.08 -1.29 5.28
C PRO A 2 13.50 -0.75 5.51
N LYS A 3 14.48 -1.61 5.81
CA LYS A 3 15.87 -1.20 6.09
C LYS A 3 16.51 -0.38 4.96
N SER A 4 16.20 -0.72 3.71
CA SER A 4 16.68 0.03 2.53
C SER A 4 16.17 1.47 2.50
N VAL A 5 14.96 1.71 2.98
CA VAL A 5 14.37 3.05 3.08
C VAL A 5 14.97 3.81 4.27
N GLU A 6 15.22 3.13 5.38
CA GLU A 6 15.83 3.73 6.58
C GLU A 6 17.29 4.12 6.37
N SER A 7 18.00 3.41 5.50
CA SER A 7 19.40 3.69 5.16
C SER A 7 19.57 4.65 3.98
N ASP A 8 18.50 4.99 3.27
CA ASP A 8 18.54 5.98 2.19
C ASP A 8 18.65 7.40 2.81
N PRO A 9 19.57 8.26 2.34
CA PRO A 9 19.69 9.64 2.82
C PRO A 9 18.40 10.47 2.73
N ARG A 10 17.49 10.09 1.81
CA ARG A 10 16.17 10.73 1.63
C ARG A 10 15.10 10.19 2.58
N GLY A 11 15.40 9.13 3.34
CA GLY A 11 14.48 8.47 4.27
C GLY A 11 13.78 9.43 5.24
N PRO A 12 14.49 10.33 5.93
CA PRO A 12 13.86 11.32 6.82
C PRO A 12 12.89 12.26 6.11
N GLN A 13 13.21 12.68 4.87
CA GLN A 13 12.34 13.55 4.08
C GLN A 13 11.10 12.81 3.59
N LEU A 14 11.25 11.56 3.16
CA LEU A 14 10.13 10.69 2.82
C LEU A 14 9.18 10.52 4.01
N LEU A 15 9.72 10.22 5.20
CA LEU A 15 8.93 10.09 6.42
C LEU A 15 8.16 11.37 6.74
N ARG A 16 8.82 12.54 6.67
CA ARG A 16 8.15 13.83 6.84
C ARG A 16 7.00 13.97 5.84
N ASN A 17 7.26 13.76 4.55
CA ASN A 17 6.24 13.89 3.50
C ASN A 17 5.02 12.99 3.75
N LEU A 18 5.26 11.73 4.16
CA LEU A 18 4.20 10.77 4.50
C LEU A 18 3.41 11.17 5.76
N THR A 19 4.02 11.90 6.70
CA THR A 19 3.34 12.38 7.91
C THR A 19 2.65 13.73 7.76
N THR A 20 3.10 14.58 6.83
CA THR A 20 2.55 15.94 6.64
C THR A 20 1.27 15.94 5.81
N HIS A 21 1.12 15.02 4.85
CA HIS A 21 -0.01 14.98 3.92
C HIS A 21 -1.02 13.88 4.27
N ILE A 22 -1.37 13.77 5.56
CA ILE A 22 -2.34 12.77 6.01
C ILE A 22 -3.78 13.27 5.79
N ARG A 23 -4.63 12.37 5.28
CA ARG A 23 -6.08 12.52 5.20
C ARG A 23 -6.76 11.31 5.80
N LEU A 24 -7.93 11.48 6.40
CA LEU A 24 -8.73 10.35 6.85
C LEU A 24 -9.09 9.47 5.65
N LEU A 25 -9.07 8.15 5.86
CA LEU A 25 -9.44 7.17 4.84
C LEU A 25 -10.89 7.41 4.37
N ARG A 26 -11.79 7.68 5.30
CA ARG A 26 -13.19 8.14 5.10
C ARG A 26 -13.58 9.08 6.24
N GLN A 27 -14.67 9.84 6.09
CA GLN A 27 -15.06 10.88 7.06
C GLN A 27 -15.16 10.39 8.52
N GLU A 28 -15.60 9.15 8.73
CA GLU A 28 -15.77 8.55 10.07
C GLU A 28 -14.62 7.60 10.47
N SER A 29 -13.54 7.51 9.68
CA SER A 29 -12.43 6.61 10.03
C SER A 29 -11.44 7.29 10.96
N GLU A 30 -10.90 6.52 11.90
CA GLU A 30 -9.76 6.91 12.73
C GLU A 30 -8.42 6.73 12.01
N ILE A 31 -8.42 6.08 10.84
CA ILE A 31 -7.21 5.77 10.08
C ILE A 31 -6.89 6.93 9.14
N GLY A 32 -5.80 7.63 9.43
CA GLY A 32 -5.17 8.56 8.52
C GLY A 32 -4.25 7.83 7.53
N ILE A 33 -4.33 8.18 6.26
CA ILE A 33 -3.41 7.71 5.22
C ILE A 33 -2.72 8.90 4.52
N PRO A 34 -1.43 8.76 4.15
CA PRO A 34 -0.76 9.74 3.31
C PRO A 34 -1.42 9.86 1.94
N VAL A 35 -1.45 11.08 1.42
CA VAL A 35 -1.81 11.42 0.05
C VAL A 35 -0.54 11.82 -0.71
N ALA A 36 -0.38 11.30 -1.92
CA ALA A 36 0.75 11.60 -2.78
C ALA A 36 0.28 11.96 -4.20
N GLY A 37 0.84 13.03 -4.74
CA GLY A 37 0.67 13.39 -6.15
C GLY A 37 1.31 12.36 -7.08
N MET A 38 0.71 12.15 -8.26
CA MET A 38 1.30 11.30 -9.28
C MET A 38 2.40 12.08 -10.03
N THR A 39 3.67 11.70 -9.84
CA THR A 39 4.80 12.24 -10.62
C THR A 39 5.24 11.25 -11.70
N LEU A 40 6.07 11.71 -12.64
CA LEU A 40 6.62 10.85 -13.70
C LEU A 40 7.48 9.71 -13.10
N GLU A 41 8.31 10.03 -12.12
CA GLU A 41 9.19 9.07 -11.44
C GLU A 41 8.39 8.03 -10.68
N LEU A 42 7.30 8.44 -10.01
CA LEU A 42 6.39 7.51 -9.36
C LEU A 42 5.71 6.60 -10.39
N ALA A 43 5.23 7.16 -11.50
CA ALA A 43 4.61 6.39 -12.57
C ALA A 43 5.58 5.36 -13.17
N GLU A 44 6.84 5.73 -13.40
CA GLU A 44 7.89 4.81 -13.87
C GLU A 44 8.19 3.71 -12.85
N ALA A 45 8.32 4.05 -11.57
CA ALA A 45 8.55 3.08 -10.50
C ALA A 45 7.40 2.07 -10.41
N LEU A 46 6.15 2.53 -10.54
CA LEU A 46 4.96 1.68 -10.53
C LEU A 46 4.91 0.74 -11.75
N ARG A 47 5.22 1.24 -12.95
CA ARG A 47 5.33 0.41 -14.16
C ARG A 47 6.43 -0.64 -14.04
N SER A 48 7.59 -0.25 -13.52
CA SER A 48 8.70 -1.17 -13.26
C SER A 48 8.28 -2.27 -12.28
N ALA A 49 7.68 -1.90 -11.14
CA ALA A 49 7.20 -2.87 -10.15
C ALA A 49 6.15 -3.83 -10.74
N TYR A 50 5.26 -3.33 -11.60
CA TYR A 50 4.28 -4.15 -12.30
C TYR A 50 4.96 -5.15 -13.26
N SER A 51 5.89 -4.69 -14.10
CA SER A 51 6.64 -5.56 -15.02
C SER A 51 7.46 -6.63 -14.30
N ALA A 52 7.92 -6.34 -13.07
CA ALA A 52 8.63 -7.29 -12.21
C ALA A 52 7.70 -8.27 -11.48
N GLY A 53 6.38 -8.23 -11.71
CA GLY A 53 5.41 -9.10 -11.06
C GLY A 53 5.19 -8.81 -9.57
N GLN A 54 5.57 -7.61 -9.11
CA GLN A 54 5.50 -7.22 -7.70
C GLN A 54 4.16 -6.56 -7.32
N VAL A 55 3.34 -6.24 -8.33
CA VAL A 55 2.05 -5.58 -8.14
C VAL A 55 0.93 -6.60 -8.19
N VAL A 56 0.04 -6.52 -7.20
CA VAL A 56 -1.23 -7.26 -7.18
C VAL A 56 -2.35 -6.29 -7.47
N ARG A 57 -3.16 -6.61 -8.48
CA ARG A 57 -4.40 -5.88 -8.80
C ARG A 57 -5.55 -6.39 -7.93
N SER A 58 -6.44 -5.50 -7.54
CA SER A 58 -7.63 -5.71 -6.71
C SER A 58 -7.43 -6.03 -5.25
N LEU A 59 -8.39 -5.50 -4.47
CA LEU A 59 -8.44 -5.65 -3.02
C LEU A 59 -8.51 -7.12 -2.61
N GLU A 60 -9.39 -7.89 -3.25
CA GLU A 60 -9.56 -9.31 -2.94
C GLU A 60 -8.25 -10.11 -3.11
N LYS A 61 -7.51 -9.86 -4.19
CA LYS A 61 -6.23 -10.55 -4.40
C LYS A 61 -5.17 -10.06 -3.41
N ALA A 62 -5.17 -8.78 -3.06
CA ALA A 62 -4.30 -8.23 -2.03
C ALA A 62 -4.56 -8.88 -0.67
N GLU A 63 -5.83 -9.02 -0.26
CA GLU A 63 -6.24 -9.71 0.97
C GLU A 63 -5.75 -11.16 0.99
N ARG A 64 -6.02 -11.92 -0.08
CA ARG A 64 -5.58 -13.31 -0.19
C ARG A 64 -4.06 -13.43 -0.10
N LYS A 65 -3.32 -12.53 -0.75
CA LYS A 65 -1.85 -12.51 -0.73
C LYS A 65 -1.31 -12.19 0.66
N LEU A 66 -1.87 -11.17 1.32
CA LEU A 66 -1.48 -10.78 2.69
C LEU A 66 -1.79 -11.90 3.69
N ALA A 67 -2.94 -12.56 3.59
CA ALA A 67 -3.31 -13.67 4.44
C ALA A 67 -2.42 -14.92 4.23
N ALA A 68 -1.98 -15.18 3.00
CA ALA A 68 -1.01 -16.25 2.73
C ALA A 68 0.36 -15.95 3.37
N GLU A 69 0.80 -14.70 3.31
CA GLU A 69 2.08 -14.27 3.88
C GLU A 69 2.07 -14.24 5.40
N GLU A 70 0.98 -13.77 6.00
CA GLU A 70 0.77 -13.83 7.45
C GLU A 70 0.90 -15.26 7.97
N ARG A 71 0.25 -16.23 7.31
CA ARG A 71 0.39 -17.66 7.66
C ARG A 71 1.84 -18.14 7.54
N GLY A 72 2.52 -17.81 6.44
CA GLY A 72 3.92 -18.18 6.25
C GLY A 72 4.86 -17.61 7.32
N LEU A 73 4.62 -16.37 7.75
CA LEU A 73 5.38 -15.75 8.83
C LEU A 73 5.10 -16.40 10.18
N GLN A 74 3.83 -16.65 10.51
CA GLN A 74 3.48 -17.33 11.76
C GLN A 74 4.13 -18.72 11.86
N MET A 75 4.23 -19.45 10.74
CA MET A 75 4.94 -20.73 10.69
C MET A 75 6.44 -20.56 10.94
N ALA A 76 7.07 -19.55 10.32
CA ALA A 76 8.50 -19.28 10.50
C ALA A 76 8.83 -18.79 11.92
N ASP A 77 7.99 -17.94 12.51
CA ASP A 77 8.19 -17.41 13.86
C ASP A 77 8.10 -18.53 14.92
N ARG A 78 7.18 -19.49 14.73
CA ARG A 78 7.10 -20.70 15.57
C ARG A 78 8.35 -21.56 15.52
N GLN A 79 9.08 -21.56 14.39
CA GLN A 79 10.31 -22.34 14.23
C GLN A 79 11.53 -21.67 14.87
N ILE A 80 11.55 -20.33 14.95
CA ILE A 80 12.71 -19.55 15.38
C ILE A 80 12.60 -19.11 16.85
N GLY A 81 11.39 -19.13 17.44
CA GLY A 81 11.18 -18.82 18.86
C GLY A 81 11.38 -17.35 19.24
N VAL A 82 11.67 -16.48 18.27
CA VAL A 82 11.86 -15.03 18.45
C VAL A 82 10.87 -14.28 17.56
N PRO A 83 9.99 -13.44 18.12
CA PRO A 83 9.10 -12.59 17.33
C PRO A 83 9.92 -11.64 16.46
N ARG A 84 9.68 -11.65 15.14
CA ARG A 84 10.28 -10.64 14.26
C ARG A 84 9.65 -9.28 14.54
N GLY A 85 10.50 -8.24 14.67
CA GLY A 85 10.04 -6.86 14.77
C GLY A 85 9.12 -6.50 13.59
N VAL A 86 7.96 -5.94 13.90
CA VAL A 86 6.94 -5.64 12.90
C VAL A 86 7.29 -4.35 12.17
N ARG A 87 7.43 -4.43 10.85
CA ARG A 87 7.73 -3.27 9.99
C ARG A 87 6.87 -3.27 8.74
N VAL A 88 6.60 -2.07 8.24
CA VAL A 88 6.04 -1.87 6.90
C VAL A 88 6.91 -2.62 5.89
N SER A 89 6.25 -3.47 5.11
CA SER A 89 6.87 -4.27 4.05
C SER A 89 6.02 -4.32 2.78
N ARG A 90 4.81 -3.75 2.83
CA ARG A 90 3.89 -3.64 1.71
C ARG A 90 3.29 -2.27 1.62
N LEU A 91 3.09 -1.84 0.37
CA LEU A 91 2.33 -0.66 0.03
C LEU A 91 0.98 -1.09 -0.51
N LEU A 92 -0.07 -0.43 -0.04
CA LEU A 92 -1.40 -0.50 -0.62
C LEU A 92 -1.68 0.84 -1.28
N LEU A 93 -1.76 0.85 -2.61
CA LEU A 93 -1.96 2.07 -3.38
C LEU A 93 -3.42 2.19 -3.77
N LEU A 94 -4.03 3.33 -3.44
CA LEU A 94 -5.44 3.61 -3.66
C LEU A 94 -5.58 4.76 -4.65
N ALA A 95 -6.48 4.63 -5.63
CA ALA A 95 -6.96 5.78 -6.38
C ALA A 95 -7.78 6.72 -5.47
N ASN A 96 -7.98 7.97 -5.89
CA ASN A 96 -8.70 8.98 -5.13
C ASN A 96 -10.23 8.73 -5.03
N GLU A 97 -10.82 8.02 -6.01
CA GLU A 97 -12.27 7.86 -6.15
C GLU A 97 -12.80 6.48 -5.72
N GLY A 98 -12.57 6.13 -4.46
CA GLY A 98 -13.18 4.94 -3.85
C GLY A 98 -14.62 5.19 -3.36
N SER A 99 -15.48 4.17 -3.46
CA SER A 99 -16.79 4.19 -2.77
C SER A 99 -16.62 4.03 -1.24
N GLU A 100 -17.61 4.48 -0.47
CA GLU A 100 -17.63 4.26 1.00
C GLU A 100 -17.53 2.77 1.37
N ARG A 101 -18.18 1.89 0.60
CA ARG A 101 -18.08 0.44 0.79
C ARG A 101 -16.64 -0.05 0.60
N PHE A 102 -15.97 0.45 -0.43
CA PHE A 102 -14.57 0.12 -0.70
C PHE A 102 -13.67 0.60 0.44
N TYR A 103 -13.81 1.85 0.89
CA TYR A 103 -13.00 2.37 2.00
C TYR A 103 -13.23 1.62 3.32
N ARG A 104 -14.45 1.13 3.61
CA ARG A 104 -14.68 0.22 4.75
C ARG A 104 -13.90 -1.09 4.65
N GLN A 105 -13.79 -1.66 3.44
CA GLN A 105 -12.99 -2.88 3.23
C GLN A 105 -11.49 -2.59 3.39
N ILE A 106 -11.00 -1.45 2.88
CA ILE A 106 -9.63 -1.00 3.12
C ILE A 106 -9.36 -0.81 4.61
N GLU A 107 -10.28 -0.19 5.35
CA GLU A 107 -10.16 0.01 6.79
C GLU A 107 -10.03 -1.33 7.52
N ALA A 108 -10.87 -2.32 7.18
CA ALA A 108 -10.80 -3.66 7.74
C ALA A 108 -9.45 -4.34 7.45
N LEU A 109 -8.95 -4.23 6.21
CA LEU A 109 -7.63 -4.75 5.82
C LEU A 109 -6.51 -4.10 6.63
N LEU A 110 -6.54 -2.77 6.79
CA LEU A 110 -5.53 -2.03 7.56
C LEU A 110 -5.61 -2.31 9.06
N ARG A 111 -6.79 -2.52 9.64
CA ARG A 111 -6.89 -2.95 11.05
C ARG A 111 -6.28 -4.34 11.26
N ARG A 112 -6.41 -5.23 10.27
CA ARG A 112 -5.85 -6.59 10.34
C ARG A 112 -4.34 -6.65 10.05
N HIS A 113 -3.86 -5.90 9.06
CA HIS A 113 -2.50 -6.01 8.53
C HIS A 113 -1.65 -4.73 8.66
N GLY A 114 -2.19 -3.69 9.29
CA GLY A 114 -1.62 -2.34 9.39
C GLY A 114 -0.18 -2.25 9.88
N PRO A 115 0.28 -3.08 10.83
CA PRO A 115 1.69 -3.07 11.23
C PRO A 115 2.68 -3.34 10.07
N ARG A 116 2.23 -3.98 8.98
CA ARG A 116 3.05 -4.35 7.82
C ARG A 116 2.65 -3.68 6.51
N VAL A 117 1.47 -3.08 6.46
CA VAL A 117 0.90 -2.46 5.27
C VAL A 117 0.78 -0.95 5.49
N LEU A 118 1.45 -0.18 4.64
CA LEU A 118 1.23 1.26 4.53
C LEU A 118 0.31 1.53 3.35
N ALA A 119 -0.87 2.08 3.61
CA ALA A 119 -1.74 2.59 2.56
C ALA A 119 -1.31 4.00 2.14
N VAL A 120 -1.36 4.27 0.83
CA VAL A 120 -1.11 5.59 0.25
C VAL A 120 -2.21 5.85 -0.77
N ARG A 121 -2.89 7.00 -0.63
CA ARG A 121 -3.81 7.49 -1.65
C ARG A 121 -3.03 8.28 -2.69
N LEU A 122 -3.23 7.96 -3.95
CA LEU A 122 -2.64 8.65 -5.08
C LEU A 122 -3.65 9.66 -5.63
N GLU A 123 -3.18 10.85 -6.00
CA GLU A 123 -3.98 11.87 -6.68
C GLU A 123 -4.15 11.50 -8.17
N ILE A 124 -4.80 10.36 -8.40
CA ILE A 124 -5.16 9.82 -9.71
C ILE A 124 -6.45 9.02 -9.54
N ASP A 125 -7.31 9.04 -10.55
CA ASP A 125 -8.53 8.25 -10.58
C ASP A 125 -8.27 6.77 -10.90
N GLU A 126 -9.30 5.96 -10.74
CA GLU A 126 -9.21 4.51 -10.97
C GLU A 126 -8.93 4.15 -12.43
N HIS A 127 -9.34 5.02 -13.37
CA HIS A 127 -9.06 4.89 -14.79
C HIS A 127 -7.60 5.17 -15.09
N GLY A 128 -7.07 6.33 -14.69
CA GLY A 128 -5.68 6.71 -14.91
C GLY A 128 -4.70 5.74 -14.25
N LEU A 129 -4.98 5.28 -13.02
CA LEU A 129 -4.15 4.26 -12.38
C LEU A 129 -4.22 2.92 -13.11
N GLY A 130 -5.40 2.57 -13.61
CA GLY A 130 -5.63 1.34 -14.34
C GLY A 130 -4.94 1.33 -15.71
N GLU A 131 -4.99 2.45 -16.44
CA GLU A 131 -4.31 2.63 -17.71
C GLU A 131 -2.79 2.60 -17.55
N LEU A 132 -2.29 3.31 -16.54
CA LEU A 132 -0.86 3.35 -16.20
C LEU A 132 -0.27 1.95 -15.97
N LEU A 133 -0.99 1.09 -15.24
CA LEU A 133 -0.46 -0.20 -14.79
C LEU A 133 -0.89 -1.38 -15.66
N PHE A 134 -2.08 -1.35 -16.25
CA PHE A 134 -2.69 -2.52 -16.87
C PHE A 134 -3.02 -2.33 -18.35
N GLY A 135 -2.77 -1.14 -18.90
CA GLY A 135 -2.97 -0.79 -20.31
C GLY A 135 -4.30 -0.09 -20.61
N PRO A 136 -4.51 0.36 -21.85
CA PRO A 136 -5.62 1.24 -22.23
C PRO A 136 -7.01 0.70 -21.86
N GLY A 137 -7.88 1.57 -21.33
CA GLY A 137 -9.26 1.22 -20.97
C GLY A 137 -9.41 0.29 -19.75
N ARG A 138 -8.33 0.08 -18.97
CA ARG A 138 -8.36 -0.74 -17.76
C ARG A 138 -8.56 0.13 -16.52
N VAL A 139 -9.23 -0.43 -15.53
CA VAL A 139 -9.53 0.23 -14.25
C VAL A 139 -8.80 -0.45 -13.09
N ALA A 140 -8.24 0.33 -12.17
CA ALA A 140 -7.63 -0.16 -10.93
C ALA A 140 -8.71 -0.52 -9.89
N ARG A 141 -9.41 -1.64 -10.14
CA ARG A 141 -10.30 -2.32 -9.19
C ARG A 141 -9.52 -3.10 -8.15
#